data_AF-H9FGL0-F1
#
_entry.id   AF-H9FGL0-F1
#
_cell.length_a   1.000
_cell.length_b   1.000
_cell.length_c   1.000
_cell.angle_alpha   90.00
_cell.angle_beta   90.00
_cell.angle_gamma   90.00
#
_symmetry.space_group_name_H-M   'P 1'
#
loop_
_entity.id
_entity.type
_entity.pdbx_description
1 polymer ?
#
loop_
_entity_poly.entity_id
_entity_poly.type
_entity_poly.pdbx_seq_one_letter_code
_entity_poly.pdbx_strand_id
1 'polypeptide(L)' 'VICDIRVGVDANITRYFYEYDADGQLQTVSVNDKTQWRYSYDLNGNINLLSHGNSARLTPLRYDLRDRIT' A
#
# COMPACT_ATOMS: atom_id res chain seq x y z
N VAL A 1 2.10 -5.44 10.25
CA VAL A 1 1.92 -4.65 11.50
C VAL A 1 0.48 -4.14 11.55
N ILE A 2 -0.17 -4.20 12.71
CA ILE A 2 -1.54 -3.68 12.91
C ILE A 2 -1.44 -2.45 13.79
N CYS A 3 -1.99 -1.32 13.33
CA CYS A 3 -2.08 -0.10 14.11
C CYS A 3 -3.55 0.27 14.30
N ASP A 4 -4.01 0.27 15.55
CA ASP A 4 -5.31 0.81 15.91
C ASP A 4 -5.19 2.26 16.36
N ILE A 5 -5.99 3.14 15.76
CA ILE A 5 -6.08 4.54 16.17
C ILE A 5 -7.51 4.76 16.66
N ARG A 6 -7.68 5.08 17.94
CA ARG A 6 -8.97 5.40 18.56
C ARG A 6 -9.09 6.92 18.71
N VAL A 7 -10.04 7.52 18.01
CA VAL A 7 -10.36 8.97 18.10
C VAL A 7 -11.83 9.11 18.50
N GLY A 8 -12.09 9.61 19.71
CA GLY A 8 -13.40 10.10 20.14
C GLY A 8 -14.42 9.05 20.62
N VAL A 9 -15.42 9.54 21.37
CA VAL A 9 -16.41 8.78 22.19
C VAL A 9 -17.41 7.98 21.34
N ASP A 10 -17.48 8.19 20.03
CA ASP A 10 -18.31 7.44 19.08
C ASP A 10 -17.46 6.57 18.16
N ALA A 11 -16.64 5.70 18.76
CA ALA A 11 -15.42 5.14 18.17
C ALA A 11 -15.63 4.44 16.81
N ASN A 12 -15.55 5.22 15.73
CA ASN A 12 -15.37 4.73 14.38
C ASN A 12 -13.88 4.34 14.24
N ILE A 13 -13.51 3.19 14.80
CA ILE A 13 -12.13 2.71 14.82
C ILE A 13 -11.72 2.45 13.37
N THR A 14 -10.79 3.26 12.88
CA THR A 14 -10.16 3.01 11.58
C THR A 14 -8.91 2.19 11.81
N ARG A 15 -8.96 0.90 11.47
CA ARG A 15 -7.82 -0.02 11.59
C ARG A 15 -7.02 -0.01 10.31
N TYR A 16 -5.73 0.27 10.42
CA TYR A 16 -4.79 0.18 9.31
C TYR A 16 -3.97 -1.10 9.43
N PHE A 17 -3.89 -1.85 8.33
CA PHE A 17 -3.12 -3.06 8.19
C PHE A 17 -2.05 -2.84 7.13
N TYR A 18 -0.81 -3.10 7.50
CA TYR A 18 0.35 -3.00 6.62
C TYR A 18 1.01 -4.39 6.51
N GLU A 19 1.06 -4.91 5.30
CA GLU A 19 1.73 -6.15 4.94
C GLU A 19 3.02 -5.83 4.20
N TYR A 20 4.07 -6.55 4.57
CA TYR A 20 5.40 -6.41 3.98
C TYR A 20 5.81 -7.74 3.36
N ASP A 21 6.55 -7.69 2.26
CA ASP A 21 7.14 -8.87 1.66
C ASP A 21 8.38 -9.37 2.43
N ALA A 22 9.03 -10.43 1.94
CA ALA A 22 10.21 -11.01 2.57
C ALA A 22 11.42 -10.05 2.63
N ASP A 23 11.45 -9.07 1.73
CA ASP A 23 12.50 -8.05 1.64
C ASP A 23 12.16 -6.81 2.50
N GLY A 24 11.01 -6.82 3.18
CA GLY A 24 10.56 -5.74 4.05
C GLY A 24 9.91 -4.57 3.32
N GLN A 25 9.54 -4.73 2.05
CA GLN A 25 8.88 -3.70 1.25
C GLN A 25 7.37 -3.76 1.45
N LEU A 26 6.71 -2.61 1.47
CA LEU A 26 5.27 -2.51 1.74
C LEU A 26 4.46 -3.09 0.57
N GLN A 27 3.88 -4.27 0.73
CA GLN A 27 3.14 -4.97 -0.33
C GLN A 27 1.65 -4.61 -0.36
N THR A 28 1.01 -4.52 0.81
CA THR A 28 -0.44 -4.29 0.91
C THR A 28 -0.75 -3.33 2.04
N VAL A 29 -1.71 -2.44 1.80
CA VAL A 29 -2.32 -1.59 2.82
C VAL A 29 -3.83 -1.81 2.80
N SER A 30 -4.39 -2.17 3.96
CA SER A 30 -5.82 -2.36 4.14
C SER A 30 -6.35 -1.47 5.26
N VAL A 31 -7.57 -0.95 5.08
CA VAL A 31 -8.27 -0.10 6.04
C VAL A 31 -9.59 -0.76 6.39
N ASN A 32 -9.83 -1.01 7.68
CA ASN A 32 -11.01 -1.71 8.17
C ASN A 32 -11.25 -3.04 7.42
N ASP A 33 -10.19 -3.85 7.31
CA ASP A 33 -10.18 -5.14 6.63
C ASP A 33 -10.45 -5.09 5.12
N LYS A 34 -10.50 -3.89 4.52
CA LYS A 34 -10.61 -3.68 3.06
C LYS A 34 -9.28 -3.22 2.49
N THR A 35 -8.77 -3.97 1.51
CA THR A 35 -7.57 -3.55 0.76
C THR A 35 -7.82 -2.21 0.08
N GLN A 36 -6.93 -1.25 0.34
CA GLN A 36 -6.95 0.09 -0.25
C GLN A 36 -5.86 0.25 -1.29
N TRP A 37 -4.67 -0.30 -1.02
CA TRP A 37 -3.53 -0.22 -1.93
C TRP A 37 -2.75 -1.52 -1.94
N ARG A 38 -2.28 -1.90 -3.12
CA ARG A 38 -1.30 -2.98 -3.29
C ARG A 38 -0.18 -2.47 -4.18
N TYR A 39 1.04 -2.68 -3.73
CA TYR A 39 2.26 -2.28 -4.42
C TYR A 39 3.00 -3.53 -4.88
N SER A 40 3.63 -3.45 -6.04
CA SER A 40 4.60 -4.45 -6.49
C SER A 40 5.88 -3.75 -6.88
N TYR A 41 6.99 -4.39 -6.53
CA TYR A 41 8.32 -3.84 -6.71
C TYR A 41 9.05 -4.62 -7.78
N ASP A 42 9.94 -3.96 -8.51
CA ASP A 42 10.93 -4.62 -9.36
C ASP A 42 12.18 -5.02 -8.54
N LEU A 43 13.16 -5.65 -9.20
CA LEU A 43 14.40 -6.10 -8.56
C LEU A 43 15.27 -4.96 -8.00
N ASN A 44 15.01 -3.71 -8.40
CA ASN A 44 15.72 -2.54 -7.90
C ASN A 44 14.99 -1.91 -6.69
N GLY A 45 13.82 -2.44 -6.30
CA GLY A 45 13.01 -1.90 -5.21
C GLY A 45 12.09 -0.74 -5.61
N ASN A 46 11.91 -0.51 -6.91
CA ASN A 46 11.02 0.54 -7.42
C ASN A 46 9.60 -0.01 -7.61
N ILE A 47 8.56 0.79 -7.32
CA ILE A 47 7.16 0.35 -7.42
C ILE A 47 6.75 0.24 -8.89
N ASN A 48 6.85 -0.93 -9.50
CA ASN A 48 6.47 -1.09 -10.90
C ASN A 48 4.93 -1.09 -11.12
N LEU A 49 4.15 -1.46 -10.12
CA LEU A 49 2.69 -1.60 -10.21
C LEU A 49 2.01 -1.12 -8.94
N LEU A 50 0.95 -0.35 -9.12
CA LEU A 50 0.05 0.10 -8.07
C LEU A 50 -1.39 -0.32 -8.39
N SER A 51 -2.04 -1.05 -7.49
CA SER A 51 -3.47 -1.34 -7.54
C SER A 51 -4.20 -0.57 -6.44
N HIS A 52 -5.28 0.13 -6.83
CA HIS A 52 -6.18 0.83 -5.92
C HIS A 52 -7.33 -0.09 -5.51
N GLY A 53 -7.20 -0.69 -4.33
CA GLY A 53 -8.21 -1.51 -3.66
C GLY A 53 -8.70 -2.68 -4.49
N ASN A 54 -10.02 -2.72 -4.73
CA ASN A 54 -10.66 -3.81 -5.50
C ASN A 54 -10.53 -3.64 -7.03
N SER A 55 -9.75 -2.65 -7.47
CA SER A 55 -9.54 -2.40 -8.89
C SER A 55 -8.42 -3.29 -9.41
N ALA A 56 -8.76 -4.22 -10.31
CA ALA A 56 -7.78 -4.95 -11.13
C ALA A 56 -6.95 -4.03 -12.04
N ARG A 57 -7.25 -2.73 -12.05
CA ARG A 57 -6.53 -1.72 -12.79
C ARG A 57 -5.19 -1.46 -12.11
N LEU A 58 -4.16 -2.10 -12.65
CA LEU A 58 -2.78 -1.81 -12.33
C LEU A 58 -2.39 -0.50 -13.00
N THR A 59 -1.93 0.46 -12.21
CA THR A 59 -1.33 1.69 -12.71
C THR A 59 0.17 1.44 -12.77
N PRO A 60 0.76 1.26 -13.97
CA PRO A 60 2.20 1.15 -14.09
C PRO A 60 2.80 2.52 -13.76
N LEU A 61 3.74 2.53 -12.83
CA LEU A 61 4.53 3.72 -12.52
C LEU A 61 5.86 3.60 -13.27
N ARG A 62 6.19 4.62 -14.06
CA ARG A 62 7.48 4.69 -14.75
C ARG A 62 8.37 5.66 -13.99
N TYR A 63 9.59 5.21 -13.73
CA TYR A 63 10.61 6.01 -13.07
C TYR A 63 11.61 6.51 -14.11
N ASP A 64 12.05 7.76 -13.96
CA ASP A 64 13.26 8.23 -14.64
C ASP A 64 14.52 7.63 -13.98
N LEU A 65 15.69 7.81 -14.60
CA LEU A 65 16.99 7.32 -14.09
C LEU A 65 17.40 7.93 -12.72
N ARG A 66 16.58 8.80 -12.13
CA ARG A 66 16.80 9.47 -10.85
C ARG A 66 15.74 9.07 -9.82
N ASP A 67 15.06 7.95 -10.07
CA ASP A 67 13.98 7.39 -9.25
C ASP A 67 12.80 8.34 -9.00
N ARG A 68 12.51 9.23 -9.97
CA ARG A 68 11.32 10.10 -9.93
C ARG A 68 10.21 9.56 -10.80
N ILE A 69 8.98 9.60 -10.29
CA ILE A 69 7.76 9.26 -11.04
C ILE A 69 7.53 10.32 -12.13
N THR A 70 7.40 9.90 -13.39
CA THR A 70 7.08 10.76 -14.56
C THR A 70 5.89 10.26 -15.34
#